data_AF-A0A3D0H0Q8-F1
#
_entry.id   AF-A0A3D0H0Q8-F1
#
_cell.length_a   1.000
_cell.length_b   1.000
_cell.length_c   1.000
_cell.angle_alpha   90.00
_cell.angle_beta   90.00
_cell.angle_gamma   90.00
#
_symmetry.space_group_name_H-M   'P 1'
#
loop_
_entity.id
_entity.type
_entity.pdbx_description
1 polymer ?
#
loop_
_entity_poly.entity_id
_entity_poly.type
_entity_poly.pdbx_seq_one_letter_code
_entity_poly.pdbx_strand_id
1 'polypeptide(L)'
;LTDREAEHIPGCNMAFRKAALEAIGGFDTQFRIAGDDVDVCWRLQQRGWTLGFSPAAMVWHHRRNSVKAYWKQQLNYGKAEAFLERKWPEKYNAAGHATWAGRLYFKGFEQFLSWYRGRVYQGTWGTALFQSIYQPASGILSALPMMPEWYVVVAALGALSLLGIQWSPLLLAVPLFLAALLAPALHAAASAIRVNFLDAPATRYGKLKMRALTAGLHMLQPLARLLGRTRLGLTPWRRCMVPGMTLPIPWPRTLSVWSEEWRDPISWMQSLEEGLKGLRTRVLRGGDFDRWDLELRGGLLGATRLLMAVEEHGGGKQLVRFRAWPRFAPLGLVLTLVFAGLAAAAAVDQAWITCVLLDTLAVLLLLTMSRECAVTMGAVLRVIGPVRMDKK
;
A
#
# COMPACT_ATOMS: atom_id res chain seq x y z
N LEU A 1 -14.08 -8.66 -12.44
CA LEU A 1 -13.10 -9.76 -12.63
C LEU A 1 -13.84 -11.07 -12.70
N THR A 2 -13.56 -11.82 -13.74
CA THR A 2 -14.20 -13.11 -14.03
C THR A 2 -13.13 -14.06 -14.56
N ASP A 3 -13.48 -15.31 -14.84
CA ASP A 3 -12.57 -16.27 -15.49
C ASP A 3 -12.16 -15.87 -16.92
N ARG A 4 -12.68 -14.75 -17.44
CA ARG A 4 -12.38 -14.22 -18.77
C ARG A 4 -11.90 -12.78 -18.73
N GLU A 5 -11.92 -12.12 -17.57
CA GLU A 5 -11.57 -10.72 -17.41
C GLU A 5 -10.56 -10.55 -16.27
N ALA A 6 -9.37 -10.08 -16.65
CA ALA A 6 -8.25 -9.83 -15.76
C ALA A 6 -8.14 -8.36 -15.35
N GLU A 7 -7.45 -8.12 -14.24
CA GLU A 7 -7.05 -6.77 -13.82
C GLU A 7 -5.65 -6.41 -14.32
N HIS A 8 -4.85 -7.42 -14.64
CA HIS A 8 -3.45 -7.34 -15.06
C HIS A 8 -3.09 -8.58 -15.87
N ILE A 9 -2.30 -8.40 -16.93
CA ILE A 9 -1.77 -9.51 -17.73
C ILE A 9 -0.24 -9.46 -17.63
N PRO A 10 0.44 -10.58 -17.33
CA PRO A 10 1.90 -10.59 -17.21
C PRO A 10 2.58 -10.36 -18.56
N GLY A 11 3.66 -9.60 -18.57
CA GLY A 11 4.40 -9.24 -19.79
C GLY A 11 4.90 -10.41 -20.66
N CYS A 12 5.00 -11.62 -20.10
CA CYS A 12 5.50 -12.80 -20.81
C CYS A 12 4.50 -13.44 -21.79
N ASN A 13 3.22 -13.09 -21.75
CA ASN A 13 2.22 -13.64 -22.68
C ASN A 13 1.04 -12.67 -22.87
N MET A 14 1.19 -11.72 -23.79
CA MET A 14 0.20 -10.68 -24.06
C MET A 14 -0.05 -10.51 -25.55
N ALA A 15 -1.29 -10.21 -25.91
CA ALA A 15 -1.68 -9.77 -27.24
C ALA A 15 -2.58 -8.55 -27.12
N PHE A 16 -2.37 -7.56 -28.00
CA PHE A 16 -3.14 -6.32 -28.01
C PHE A 16 -3.75 -6.08 -29.38
N ARG A 17 -4.93 -5.46 -29.42
CA ARG A 17 -5.41 -4.82 -30.66
C ARG A 17 -4.48 -3.64 -30.95
N LYS A 18 -3.93 -3.58 -32.16
CA LYS A 18 -3.02 -2.51 -32.60
C LYS A 18 -3.60 -1.12 -32.30
N ALA A 19 -4.85 -0.88 -32.70
CA ALA A 19 -5.54 0.39 -32.47
C ALA A 19 -5.63 0.78 -30.98
N ALA A 20 -5.85 -0.17 -30.07
CA ALA A 20 -5.91 0.11 -28.64
C ALA A 20 -4.53 0.52 -28.10
N LEU A 21 -3.47 -0.18 -28.52
CA LEU A 21 -2.10 0.11 -28.10
C LEU A 21 -1.60 1.45 -28.65
N GLU A 22 -1.84 1.72 -29.93
CA GLU A 22 -1.49 3.01 -30.57
C GLU A 22 -2.21 4.17 -29.90
N ALA A 23 -3.49 4.00 -29.60
CA ALA A 23 -4.27 5.05 -29.01
C ALA A 23 -3.69 5.47 -27.64
N ILE A 24 -3.14 4.57 -26.82
CA ILE A 24 -2.49 4.95 -25.55
C ILE A 24 -1.02 5.37 -25.72
N GLY A 25 -0.51 5.45 -26.94
CA GLY A 25 0.88 5.82 -27.23
C GLY A 25 1.89 4.68 -27.03
N GLY A 26 1.45 3.42 -27.05
CA GLY A 26 2.33 2.26 -26.89
C GLY A 26 2.85 2.06 -25.46
N PHE A 27 3.97 1.37 -25.32
CA PHE A 27 4.65 1.20 -24.03
C PHE A 27 5.40 2.46 -23.63
N ASP A 28 5.34 2.81 -22.36
CA ASP A 28 6.04 3.98 -21.86
C ASP A 28 7.53 3.67 -21.68
N THR A 29 8.38 4.43 -22.39
CA THR A 29 9.82 4.22 -22.45
C THR A 29 10.56 4.46 -21.13
N GLN A 30 9.89 5.01 -20.11
CA GLN A 30 10.45 5.12 -18.76
C GLN A 30 10.62 3.74 -18.08
N PHE A 31 9.78 2.76 -18.43
CA PHE A 31 9.82 1.41 -17.85
C PHE A 31 10.77 0.50 -18.65
N ARG A 32 12.08 0.62 -18.41
CA ARG A 32 13.10 -0.21 -19.09
C ARG A 32 13.49 -1.49 -18.36
N ILE A 33 13.02 -1.66 -17.12
CA ILE A 33 13.46 -2.72 -16.21
C ILE A 33 12.34 -3.74 -15.99
N ALA A 34 11.19 -3.26 -15.54
CA ALA A 34 9.94 -4.00 -15.31
C ALA A 34 8.82 -2.99 -15.02
N GLY A 35 7.57 -3.45 -14.97
CA GLY A 35 6.38 -2.65 -14.66
C GLY A 35 5.74 -2.00 -15.87
N ASP A 36 6.31 -2.18 -17.05
CA ASP A 36 5.75 -1.80 -18.35
C ASP A 36 4.43 -2.52 -18.65
N ASP A 37 4.31 -3.79 -18.23
CA ASP A 37 3.08 -4.60 -18.29
C ASP A 37 1.98 -4.04 -17.38
N VAL A 38 2.34 -3.66 -16.16
CA VAL A 38 1.40 -3.01 -15.22
C VAL A 38 0.91 -1.67 -15.76
N ASP A 39 1.84 -0.82 -16.21
CA ASP A 39 1.54 0.52 -16.72
C ASP A 39 0.60 0.48 -17.94
N VAL A 40 0.89 -0.40 -18.91
CA VAL A 40 0.07 -0.51 -20.12
C VAL A 40 -1.34 -0.99 -19.76
N CYS A 41 -1.47 -1.97 -18.85
CA CYS A 41 -2.77 -2.46 -18.38
C CYS A 41 -3.60 -1.35 -17.73
N TRP A 42 -3.00 -0.56 -16.83
CA TRP A 42 -3.72 0.55 -16.18
C TRP A 42 -4.13 1.65 -17.17
N ARG A 43 -3.29 1.99 -18.16
CA ARG A 43 -3.67 2.97 -19.21
C ARG A 43 -4.82 2.48 -20.09
N LEU A 44 -4.84 1.19 -20.46
CA LEU A 44 -5.96 0.62 -21.21
C LEU A 44 -7.25 0.68 -20.39
N GLN A 45 -7.20 0.31 -19.10
CA GLN A 45 -8.35 0.37 -18.20
C GLN A 45 -8.86 1.80 -17.97
N GLN A 46 -7.98 2.79 -17.89
CA GLN A 46 -8.39 4.20 -17.77
C GLN A 46 -9.22 4.71 -18.95
N ARG A 47 -9.13 4.04 -20.10
CA ARG A 47 -9.98 4.32 -21.27
C ARG A 47 -11.29 3.53 -21.30
N GLY A 48 -11.60 2.80 -20.23
CA GLY A 48 -12.77 1.95 -20.15
C GLY A 48 -12.65 0.66 -20.95
N TRP A 49 -11.44 0.28 -21.40
CA TRP A 49 -11.24 -1.00 -22.07
C TRP A 49 -11.00 -2.14 -21.07
N THR A 50 -11.35 -3.35 -21.49
CA THR A 50 -11.24 -4.55 -20.67
C THR A 50 -9.99 -5.35 -21.03
N LEU A 51 -9.48 -6.10 -20.05
CA LEU A 51 -8.32 -6.99 -20.23
C LEU A 51 -8.83 -8.44 -20.21
N GLY A 52 -8.64 -9.17 -21.31
CA GLY A 52 -9.07 -10.55 -21.43
C GLY A 52 -8.09 -11.55 -20.80
N PHE A 53 -8.62 -12.61 -20.19
CA PHE A 53 -7.85 -13.77 -19.74
C PHE A 53 -8.32 -15.03 -20.49
N SER A 54 -7.38 -15.85 -20.95
CA SER A 54 -7.66 -17.15 -21.56
C SER A 54 -6.79 -18.22 -20.90
N PRO A 55 -7.37 -19.19 -20.16
CA PRO A 55 -6.59 -20.25 -19.52
C PRO A 55 -5.90 -21.18 -20.54
N ALA A 56 -6.39 -21.23 -21.78
CA ALA A 56 -5.80 -22.02 -22.87
C ALA A 56 -4.59 -21.33 -23.53
N ALA A 57 -4.40 -20.02 -23.34
CA ALA A 57 -3.27 -19.29 -23.88
C ALA A 57 -2.04 -19.50 -22.99
N MET A 58 -1.34 -20.62 -23.20
CA MET A 58 -0.20 -21.03 -22.37
C MET A 58 1.13 -20.87 -23.11
N VAL A 59 2.16 -20.43 -22.36
CA VAL A 59 3.55 -20.38 -22.84
C VAL A 59 4.50 -20.94 -21.78
N TRP A 60 5.60 -21.54 -22.23
CA TRP A 60 6.67 -21.97 -21.34
C TRP A 60 7.64 -20.82 -21.08
N HIS A 61 7.78 -20.43 -19.82
CA HIS A 61 8.68 -19.34 -19.42
C HIS A 61 9.90 -19.87 -18.66
N HIS A 62 11.08 -19.69 -19.24
CA HIS A 62 12.34 -20.10 -18.62
C HIS A 62 12.70 -19.17 -17.46
N ARG A 63 12.86 -19.75 -16.26
CA ARG A 63 13.25 -18.99 -15.06
C ARG A 63 14.76 -18.75 -15.03
N ARG A 64 15.18 -17.79 -14.22
CA ARG A 64 16.61 -17.53 -13.98
C ARG A 64 17.28 -18.73 -13.33
N ASN A 65 18.47 -19.08 -13.78
CA ASN A 65 19.21 -20.28 -13.37
C ASN A 65 20.22 -20.04 -12.23
N SER A 66 20.29 -18.83 -11.67
CA SER A 66 21.21 -18.52 -10.56
C SER A 66 20.58 -17.61 -9.50
N VAL A 67 21.05 -17.75 -8.26
CA VAL A 67 20.64 -16.91 -7.13
C VAL A 67 20.97 -15.43 -7.40
N LYS A 68 22.11 -15.14 -8.02
CA LYS A 68 22.51 -13.77 -8.41
C LYS A 68 21.53 -13.16 -9.40
N ALA A 69 21.13 -13.90 -10.44
CA ALA A 69 20.16 -13.43 -11.43
C ALA A 69 18.77 -13.25 -10.81
N TYR A 70 18.34 -14.17 -9.93
CA TYR A 70 17.10 -14.04 -9.18
C TYR A 70 17.09 -12.80 -8.27
N TRP A 71 18.17 -12.58 -7.51
CA TRP A 71 18.32 -11.39 -6.66
C TRP A 71 18.22 -10.09 -7.47
N LYS A 72 18.94 -10.01 -8.59
CA LYS A 72 18.88 -8.85 -9.50
C LYS A 72 17.46 -8.63 -10.02
N GLN A 73 16.74 -9.70 -10.37
CA GLN A 73 15.35 -9.63 -10.82
C GLN A 73 14.42 -9.08 -9.73
N GLN A 74 14.49 -9.60 -8.50
CA GLN A 74 13.65 -9.11 -7.40
C GLN A 74 13.97 -7.66 -7.03
N LEU A 75 15.25 -7.28 -7.04
CA LEU A 75 15.66 -5.89 -6.84
C LEU A 75 15.11 -4.96 -7.93
N ASN A 76 15.11 -5.43 -9.18
CA ASN A 76 14.55 -4.71 -10.31
C ASN A 76 13.02 -4.58 -10.23
N TYR A 77 12.31 -5.59 -9.71
CA TYR A 77 10.88 -5.48 -9.42
C TYR A 77 10.60 -4.44 -8.33
N GLY A 78 11.38 -4.41 -7.25
CA GLY A 78 11.24 -3.36 -6.24
C GLY A 78 11.46 -1.94 -6.79
N LYS A 79 12.39 -1.77 -7.75
CA LYS A 79 12.57 -0.50 -8.46
C LYS A 79 11.38 -0.15 -9.34
N ALA A 80 10.86 -1.12 -10.09
CA ALA A 80 9.68 -0.93 -10.93
C ALA A 80 8.46 -0.51 -10.12
N GLU A 81 8.24 -1.11 -8.94
CA GLU A 81 7.19 -0.70 -8.02
C GLU A 81 7.30 0.78 -7.61
N ALA A 82 8.52 1.30 -7.43
CA ALA A 82 8.76 2.71 -7.12
C ALA A 82 8.49 3.64 -8.31
N PHE A 83 8.82 3.24 -9.53
CA PHE A 83 8.48 4.00 -10.74
C PHE A 83 6.96 4.03 -10.98
N LEU A 84 6.31 2.87 -10.84
CA LEU A 84 4.86 2.74 -10.96
C LEU A 84 4.14 3.58 -9.92
N GLU A 85 4.57 3.58 -8.66
CA GLU A 85 3.94 4.42 -7.62
C GLU A 85 4.07 5.92 -7.90
N ARG A 86 5.19 6.36 -8.48
CA ARG A 86 5.37 7.77 -8.86
C ARG A 86 4.42 8.19 -9.98
N LYS A 87 4.15 7.29 -10.93
CA LYS A 87 3.25 7.56 -12.07
C LYS A 87 1.78 7.38 -11.71
N TRP A 88 1.48 6.39 -10.86
CA TRP A 88 0.13 5.94 -10.49
C TRP A 88 -0.05 5.91 -8.96
N PRO A 89 0.13 7.03 -8.25
CA PRO A 89 0.07 7.06 -6.78
C PRO A 89 -1.27 6.58 -6.22
N GLU A 90 -2.36 6.76 -6.96
CA GLU A 90 -3.71 6.34 -6.60
C GLU A 90 -3.91 4.81 -6.61
N LYS A 91 -3.06 4.06 -7.34
CA LYS A 91 -3.08 2.60 -7.38
C LYS A 91 -2.35 1.97 -6.19
N TYR A 92 -1.74 2.79 -5.34
CA TYR A 92 -0.92 2.35 -4.21
C TYR A 92 -1.52 2.76 -2.86
N ASN A 93 -1.40 1.87 -1.88
CA ASN A 93 -1.81 2.17 -0.51
C ASN A 93 -0.76 3.03 0.24
N ALA A 94 -1.08 3.42 1.47
CA ALA A 94 -0.21 4.23 2.31
C ALA A 94 1.14 3.53 2.60
N ALA A 95 1.17 2.20 2.70
CA ALA A 95 2.40 1.41 2.83
C ALA A 95 3.18 1.26 1.50
N GLY A 96 2.66 1.75 0.38
CA GLY A 96 3.33 1.68 -0.92
C GLY A 96 3.18 0.33 -1.60
N HIS A 97 2.08 -0.39 -1.35
CA HIS A 97 1.72 -1.61 -2.07
C HIS A 97 0.63 -1.30 -3.09
N ALA A 98 0.77 -1.84 -4.30
CA ALA A 98 -0.27 -1.77 -5.31
C ALA A 98 -1.53 -2.51 -4.81
N THR A 99 -2.69 -1.90 -4.95
CA THR A 99 -3.97 -2.52 -4.63
C THR A 99 -4.52 -3.20 -5.88
N TRP A 100 -4.73 -4.51 -5.78
CA TRP A 100 -5.31 -5.34 -6.83
C TRP A 100 -6.65 -5.89 -6.32
N ALA A 101 -7.70 -5.77 -7.13
CA ALA A 101 -8.98 -6.43 -6.92
C ALA A 101 -8.89 -7.97 -7.12
N GLY A 102 -7.98 -8.44 -7.97
CA GLY A 102 -7.80 -9.85 -8.33
C GLY A 102 -6.74 -10.61 -7.52
N ARG A 103 -6.89 -11.94 -7.43
CA ARG A 103 -5.91 -12.84 -6.80
C ARG A 103 -5.16 -13.67 -7.83
N LEU A 104 -4.43 -13.04 -8.75
CA LEU A 104 -3.72 -13.79 -9.80
C LEU A 104 -2.34 -14.34 -9.35
N TYR A 105 -1.65 -13.64 -8.43
CA TYR A 105 -0.24 -13.94 -8.14
C TYR A 105 0.08 -14.44 -6.73
N PHE A 106 -0.79 -14.18 -5.74
CA PHE A 106 -0.46 -14.45 -4.34
C PHE A 106 -1.41 -15.46 -3.70
N LYS A 107 -0.89 -16.65 -3.43
CA LYS A 107 -1.40 -17.54 -2.39
C LYS A 107 -0.74 -17.06 -1.08
N GLY A 108 -1.47 -16.32 -0.25
CA GLY A 108 -0.94 -15.72 0.98
C GLY A 108 -0.60 -16.74 2.08
N PHE A 109 -0.02 -16.27 3.19
CA PHE A 109 0.30 -17.05 4.39
C PHE A 109 -0.92 -17.79 5.00
N GLU A 110 -2.15 -17.43 4.65
CA GLU A 110 -3.37 -18.04 5.19
C GLU A 110 -3.56 -19.52 4.82
N GLN A 111 -3.01 -19.96 3.70
CA GLN A 111 -2.98 -21.39 3.36
C GLN A 111 -2.03 -22.20 4.24
N PHE A 112 -1.13 -21.54 4.99
CA PHE A 112 -0.24 -22.21 5.94
C PHE A 112 -0.98 -22.60 7.21
N LEU A 113 -1.74 -21.68 7.81
CA LEU A 113 -2.50 -21.93 9.04
C LEU A 113 -3.77 -22.78 8.83
N SER A 114 -4.16 -23.09 7.59
CA SER A 114 -5.27 -24.00 7.23
C SER A 114 -6.65 -23.68 7.84
N TRP A 115 -6.78 -22.58 8.59
CA TRP A 115 -8.03 -22.19 9.25
C TRP A 115 -9.11 -21.79 8.25
N TYR A 116 -8.70 -21.35 7.06
CA TYR A 116 -9.58 -21.00 5.95
C TYR A 116 -9.51 -22.04 4.83
N ARG A 117 -10.12 -23.21 5.05
CA ARG A 117 -10.45 -24.11 3.94
C ARG A 117 -11.47 -23.40 3.06
N GLY A 118 -11.21 -23.31 1.76
CA GLY A 118 -12.21 -22.84 0.80
C GLY A 118 -13.48 -23.67 0.96
N ARG A 119 -14.61 -23.02 1.17
CA ARG A 119 -15.90 -23.72 1.27
C ARG A 119 -16.52 -23.74 -0.11
N VAL A 120 -16.88 -24.93 -0.58
CA VAL A 120 -17.75 -25.07 -1.74
C VAL A 120 -19.17 -24.86 -1.22
N TYR A 121 -19.84 -23.80 -1.68
CA TYR A 121 -21.26 -23.64 -1.38
C TYR A 121 -22.03 -24.71 -2.15
N GLN A 122 -22.64 -25.63 -1.43
CA GLN A 122 -23.43 -26.70 -2.01
C GLN A 122 -24.92 -26.39 -1.94
N GLY A 123 -25.36 -25.29 -1.29
CA GLY A 123 -26.77 -25.03 -1.04
C GLY A 123 -27.36 -25.94 0.03
N THR A 124 -28.59 -25.67 0.45
CA THR A 124 -29.33 -26.54 1.37
C THR A 124 -29.52 -27.89 0.68
N TRP A 125 -28.95 -28.96 1.24
CA TRP A 125 -28.98 -30.32 0.67
C TRP A 125 -28.26 -30.53 -0.68
N GLY A 126 -27.26 -29.71 -1.02
CA GLY A 126 -26.53 -29.93 -2.28
C GLY A 126 -27.19 -29.33 -3.52
N THR A 127 -28.19 -28.46 -3.34
CA THR A 127 -29.02 -27.87 -4.41
C THR A 127 -28.41 -26.67 -5.14
N ALA A 128 -27.20 -26.22 -4.79
CA ALA A 128 -26.57 -25.09 -5.47
C ALA A 128 -26.26 -25.43 -6.94
N LEU A 129 -26.79 -24.62 -7.86
CA LEU A 129 -26.64 -24.78 -9.31
C LEU A 129 -25.20 -24.60 -9.80
N PHE A 130 -24.30 -24.02 -8.98
CA PHE A 130 -22.89 -23.83 -9.29
C PHE A 130 -22.01 -24.00 -8.04
N GLN A 131 -20.94 -24.78 -8.18
CA GLN A 131 -19.94 -25.01 -7.12
C GLN A 131 -18.84 -23.95 -7.21
N SER A 132 -19.07 -22.79 -6.59
CA SER A 132 -17.99 -21.79 -6.42
C SER A 132 -17.19 -22.08 -5.15
N ILE A 133 -15.86 -21.96 -5.25
CA ILE A 133 -14.98 -22.01 -4.09
C ILE A 133 -14.96 -20.62 -3.45
N TYR A 134 -15.60 -20.48 -2.29
CA TYR A 134 -15.57 -19.25 -1.51
C TYR A 134 -14.34 -19.26 -0.62
N GLN A 135 -13.45 -18.29 -0.83
CA GLN A 135 -12.30 -18.04 0.03
C GLN A 135 -12.38 -16.59 0.55
N PRO A 136 -12.36 -16.36 1.87
CA PRO A 136 -12.28 -15.01 2.41
C PRO A 136 -11.04 -14.29 1.89
N ALA A 137 -11.10 -12.95 1.80
CA ALA A 137 -9.97 -12.13 1.39
C ALA A 137 -8.79 -12.34 2.35
N SER A 138 -7.57 -12.43 1.80
CA SER A 138 -6.37 -12.53 2.64
C SER A 138 -6.31 -11.32 3.56
N GLY A 139 -6.39 -11.55 4.87
CA GLY A 139 -6.26 -10.54 5.90
C GLY A 139 -4.86 -9.94 5.92
N ILE A 140 -4.77 -8.67 6.34
CA ILE A 140 -3.51 -7.93 6.41
C ILE A 140 -2.48 -8.68 7.29
N LEU A 141 -2.92 -9.22 8.43
CA LEU A 141 -2.06 -9.90 9.41
C LEU A 141 -1.31 -11.11 8.85
N SER A 142 -1.89 -11.80 7.87
CA SER A 142 -1.25 -12.96 7.25
C SER A 142 -0.25 -12.55 6.16
N ALA A 143 -0.49 -11.44 5.46
CA ALA A 143 0.46 -10.91 4.50
C ALA A 143 1.69 -10.26 5.18
N LEU A 144 1.51 -9.72 6.40
CA LEU A 144 2.53 -8.93 7.12
C LEU A 144 3.92 -9.58 7.18
N PRO A 145 4.12 -10.87 7.53
CA PRO A 145 5.46 -11.46 7.65
C PRO A 145 6.27 -11.50 6.35
N MET A 146 5.59 -11.37 5.21
CA MET A 146 6.19 -11.36 3.88
C MET A 146 6.36 -9.95 3.32
N MET A 147 5.87 -8.95 4.04
CA MET A 147 6.00 -7.56 3.67
C MET A 147 7.35 -7.01 4.14
N PRO A 148 8.00 -6.13 3.36
CA PRO A 148 9.23 -5.47 3.77
C PRO A 148 9.17 -4.75 5.13
N GLU A 149 7.99 -4.24 5.50
CA GLU A 149 7.71 -3.53 6.75
C GLU A 149 7.89 -4.43 7.98
N TRP A 150 7.80 -5.75 7.81
CA TRP A 150 7.96 -6.71 8.89
C TRP A 150 9.30 -6.60 9.61
N TYR A 151 10.37 -6.29 8.87
CA TYR A 151 11.69 -6.10 9.47
C TYR A 151 11.73 -4.92 10.45
N VAL A 152 10.91 -3.88 10.22
CA VAL A 152 10.76 -2.77 11.17
C VAL A 152 10.04 -3.22 12.42
N VAL A 153 9.00 -4.06 12.28
CA VAL A 153 8.28 -4.64 13.42
C VAL A 153 9.22 -5.51 14.26
N VAL A 154 10.02 -6.37 13.61
CA VAL A 154 11.03 -7.20 14.30
C VAL A 154 12.05 -6.33 15.04
N ALA A 155 12.57 -5.28 14.40
CA ALA A 155 13.52 -4.36 15.03
C ALA A 155 12.91 -3.61 16.22
N ALA A 156 11.67 -3.14 16.10
CA ALA A 156 10.95 -2.45 17.17
C ALA A 156 10.70 -3.36 18.38
N LEU A 157 10.23 -4.58 18.15
CA LEU A 157 10.03 -5.58 19.21
C LEU A 157 11.36 -5.97 19.87
N GLY A 158 12.44 -6.07 19.10
CA GLY A 158 13.79 -6.31 19.63
C GLY A 158 14.27 -5.17 20.53
N ALA A 159 14.07 -3.91 20.12
CA ALA A 159 14.40 -2.75 20.93
C ALA A 159 13.59 -2.69 22.24
N LEU A 160 12.27 -2.95 22.17
CA LEU A 160 11.43 -3.05 23.37
C LEU A 160 11.87 -4.17 24.30
N SER A 161 12.25 -5.33 23.75
CA SER A 161 12.78 -6.45 24.52
C SER A 161 14.08 -6.10 25.25
N LEU A 162 14.97 -5.32 24.62
CA LEU A 162 16.21 -4.84 25.24
C LEU A 162 15.94 -3.84 26.38
N LEU A 163 14.93 -2.97 26.24
CA LEU A 163 14.49 -2.11 27.35
C LEU A 163 13.95 -2.92 28.54
N GLY A 164 13.50 -4.16 28.30
CA GLY A 164 13.17 -5.15 29.32
C GLY A 164 14.29 -5.46 30.32
N ILE A 165 15.55 -5.23 29.94
CA ILE A 165 16.71 -5.38 30.85
C ILE A 165 16.64 -4.34 31.98
N GLN A 166 16.16 -3.13 31.67
CA GLN A 166 16.01 -2.06 32.64
C GLN A 166 14.63 -2.07 33.31
N TRP A 167 13.57 -2.34 32.55
CA TRP A 167 12.19 -2.35 33.05
C TRP A 167 11.51 -3.67 32.70
N SER A 168 11.49 -4.59 33.67
CA SER A 168 11.09 -5.99 33.49
C SER A 168 9.72 -6.23 32.84
N PRO A 169 8.69 -5.36 32.97
CA PRO A 169 7.43 -5.55 32.24
C PRO A 169 7.59 -5.63 30.72
N LEU A 170 8.59 -4.97 30.13
CA LEU A 170 8.85 -5.04 28.69
C LEU A 170 9.44 -6.37 28.23
N LEU A 171 9.86 -7.26 29.14
CA LEU A 171 10.25 -8.63 28.78
C LEU A 171 9.06 -9.43 28.20
N LEU A 172 7.81 -8.99 28.41
CA LEU A 172 6.63 -9.51 27.71
C LEU A 172 6.71 -9.31 26.18
N ALA A 173 7.56 -8.42 25.69
CA ALA A 173 7.82 -8.27 24.26
C ALA A 173 8.71 -9.38 23.69
N VAL A 174 9.48 -10.11 24.52
CA VAL A 174 10.43 -11.15 24.06
C VAL A 174 9.73 -12.29 23.31
N PRO A 175 8.63 -12.89 23.81
CA PRO A 175 7.91 -13.91 23.05
C PRO A 175 7.38 -13.39 21.71
N LEU A 176 6.91 -12.15 21.66
CA LEU A 176 6.43 -11.51 20.44
C LEU A 176 7.57 -11.25 19.45
N PHE A 177 8.73 -10.81 19.94
CA PHE A 177 9.94 -10.63 19.13
C PHE A 177 10.39 -11.96 18.51
N LEU A 178 10.47 -13.02 19.32
CA LEU A 178 10.86 -14.35 18.85
C LEU A 178 9.86 -14.89 17.83
N ALA A 179 8.55 -14.76 18.09
CA ALA A 179 7.52 -15.14 17.13
C ALA A 179 7.65 -14.36 15.82
N ALA A 180 7.88 -13.04 15.91
CA ALA A 180 8.03 -12.19 14.73
C ALA A 180 9.29 -12.53 13.91
N LEU A 181 10.39 -12.83 14.58
CA LEU A 181 11.64 -13.25 13.97
C LEU A 181 11.52 -14.62 13.28
N LEU A 182 10.81 -15.57 13.90
CA LEU A 182 10.65 -16.93 13.39
C LEU A 182 9.61 -17.03 12.27
N ALA A 183 8.60 -16.15 12.23
CA ALA A 183 7.48 -16.27 11.27
C ALA A 183 7.93 -16.33 9.78
N PRO A 184 8.83 -15.46 9.28
CA PRO A 184 9.31 -15.57 7.89
C PRO A 184 10.12 -16.85 7.63
N ALA A 185 10.89 -17.31 8.61
CA ALA A 185 11.69 -18.52 8.50
C ALA A 185 10.79 -19.77 8.46
N LEU A 186 9.77 -19.83 9.31
CA LEU A 186 8.75 -20.87 9.31
C LEU A 186 7.97 -20.90 8.00
N HIS A 187 7.62 -19.72 7.46
CA HIS A 187 6.99 -19.62 6.15
C HIS A 187 7.88 -20.18 5.03
N ALA A 188 9.14 -19.75 5.00
CA ALA A 188 10.10 -20.21 4.01
C ALA A 188 10.33 -21.73 4.08
N ALA A 189 10.44 -22.29 5.28
CA ALA A 189 10.57 -23.72 5.51
C ALA A 189 9.32 -24.49 5.08
N ALA A 190 8.13 -24.02 5.46
CA ALA A 190 6.87 -24.64 5.09
C ALA A 190 6.65 -24.64 3.56
N SER A 191 6.91 -23.51 2.91
CA SER A 191 6.84 -23.38 1.46
C SER A 191 7.81 -24.35 0.78
N ALA A 192 9.05 -24.46 1.28
CA ALA A 192 10.04 -25.41 0.76
C ALA A 192 9.64 -26.88 0.95
N ILE A 193 8.99 -27.24 2.07
CA ILE A 193 8.53 -28.61 2.34
C ILE A 193 7.41 -29.02 1.37
N ARG A 194 6.50 -28.10 1.04
CA ARG A 194 5.35 -28.33 0.15
C ARG A 194 5.70 -28.37 -1.34
N VAL A 195 6.93 -28.00 -1.73
CA VAL A 195 7.34 -28.06 -3.14
C VAL A 195 7.53 -29.51 -3.58
N ASN A 196 6.83 -29.88 -4.66
CA ASN A 196 7.09 -31.08 -5.43
C ASN A 196 8.09 -30.75 -6.54
N PHE A 197 9.24 -31.42 -6.52
CA PHE A 197 10.25 -31.29 -7.57
C PHE A 197 9.99 -32.39 -8.60
N LEU A 198 9.74 -32.01 -9.86
CA LEU A 198 9.54 -32.95 -10.96
C LEU A 198 10.83 -33.76 -11.22
N ASP A 199 11.98 -33.07 -11.24
CA ASP A 199 13.30 -33.68 -11.42
C ASP A 199 14.08 -33.73 -10.08
N ALA A 200 13.52 -34.39 -9.07
CA ALA A 200 14.16 -34.48 -7.76
C ALA A 200 15.37 -35.44 -7.80
N PRO A 201 16.54 -35.07 -7.24
CA PRO A 201 17.64 -36.01 -7.06
C PRO A 201 17.21 -37.19 -6.19
N ALA A 202 17.71 -38.39 -6.50
CA ALA A 202 17.38 -39.62 -5.78
C ALA A 202 17.81 -39.56 -4.30
N THR A 203 18.87 -38.81 -3.99
CA THR A 203 19.46 -38.75 -2.64
C THR A 203 18.71 -37.81 -1.69
N ARG A 204 18.62 -38.20 -0.41
CA ARG A 204 18.04 -37.35 0.65
C ARG A 204 18.76 -36.02 0.78
N TYR A 205 20.09 -36.03 0.65
CA TYR A 205 20.91 -34.82 0.68
C TYR A 205 20.58 -33.86 -0.47
N GLY A 206 20.40 -34.39 -1.70
CA GLY A 206 20.01 -33.57 -2.85
C GLY A 206 18.65 -32.90 -2.64
N LYS A 207 17.66 -33.64 -2.13
CA LYS A 207 16.33 -33.09 -1.80
C LYS A 207 16.42 -32.02 -0.71
N LEU A 208 17.23 -32.24 0.33
CA LEU A 208 17.47 -31.25 1.38
C LEU A 208 18.11 -29.98 0.82
N LYS A 209 19.11 -30.11 -0.06
CA LYS A 209 19.77 -28.97 -0.72
C LYS A 209 18.79 -28.15 -1.55
N MET A 210 17.91 -28.80 -2.32
CA MET A 210 16.87 -28.11 -3.10
C MET A 210 15.88 -27.36 -2.19
N ARG A 211 15.40 -28.00 -1.12
CA ARG A 211 14.51 -27.35 -0.15
C ARG A 211 15.18 -26.19 0.58
N ALA A 212 16.42 -26.35 1.01
CA ALA A 212 17.20 -25.28 1.64
C ALA A 212 17.39 -24.09 0.68
N LEU A 213 17.69 -24.36 -0.59
CA LEU A 213 17.74 -23.33 -1.62
C LEU A 213 16.40 -22.64 -1.80
N THR A 214 15.30 -23.39 -1.91
CA THR A 214 13.94 -22.82 -2.03
C THR A 214 13.60 -21.94 -0.82
N ALA A 215 13.88 -22.38 0.40
CA ALA A 215 13.67 -21.57 1.61
C ALA A 215 14.52 -20.29 1.57
N GLY A 216 15.81 -20.39 1.21
CA GLY A 216 16.69 -19.24 1.04
C GLY A 216 16.16 -18.23 0.01
N LEU A 217 15.63 -18.69 -1.12
CA LEU A 217 15.03 -17.82 -2.14
C LEU A 217 13.77 -17.09 -1.65
N HIS A 218 12.96 -17.73 -0.79
CA HIS A 218 11.79 -17.08 -0.17
C HIS A 218 12.21 -15.97 0.80
N MET A 219 13.32 -16.15 1.53
CA MET A 219 13.85 -15.12 2.42
C MET A 219 14.55 -13.98 1.66
N LEU A 220 15.24 -14.29 0.56
CA LEU A 220 15.94 -13.30 -0.26
C LEU A 220 14.98 -12.38 -1.02
N GLN A 221 13.81 -12.89 -1.43
CA GLN A 221 12.84 -12.15 -2.23
C GLN A 221 12.38 -10.81 -1.60
N PRO A 222 11.77 -10.79 -0.38
CA PRO A 222 11.29 -9.55 0.22
C PRO A 222 12.41 -8.57 0.50
N LEU A 223 13.60 -9.06 0.90
CA LEU A 223 14.78 -8.22 1.13
C LEU A 223 15.26 -7.54 -0.16
N ALA A 224 15.40 -8.30 -1.25
CA ALA A 224 15.82 -7.75 -2.54
C ALA A 224 14.82 -6.70 -3.05
N ARG A 225 13.51 -6.97 -2.95
CA ARG A 225 12.46 -6.01 -3.32
C ARG A 225 12.50 -4.76 -2.45
N LEU A 226 12.64 -4.90 -1.14
CA LEU A 226 12.77 -3.76 -0.22
C LEU A 226 13.94 -2.85 -0.63
N LEU A 227 15.11 -3.44 -0.88
CA LEU A 227 16.29 -2.69 -1.33
C LEU A 227 16.06 -2.00 -2.68
N GLY A 228 15.32 -2.63 -3.59
CA GLY A 228 14.92 -2.01 -4.86
C GLY A 228 14.01 -0.79 -4.65
N ARG A 229 12.99 -0.93 -3.80
CA ARG A 229 12.01 0.10 -3.46
C ARG A 229 12.67 1.30 -2.77
N THR A 230 13.50 1.05 -1.76
CA THR A 230 14.15 2.10 -0.95
C THR A 230 15.15 2.92 -1.76
N ARG A 231 15.91 2.29 -2.67
CA ARG A 231 16.84 3.00 -3.57
C ARG A 231 16.17 4.05 -4.45
N LEU A 232 14.89 3.89 -4.73
CA LEU A 232 14.09 4.85 -5.50
C LEU A 232 13.05 5.59 -4.64
N GLY A 233 13.21 5.57 -3.31
CA GLY A 233 12.40 6.38 -2.39
C GLY A 233 11.00 5.84 -2.09
N LEU A 234 10.66 4.63 -2.54
CA LEU A 234 9.43 3.97 -2.13
C LEU A 234 9.64 3.30 -0.76
N THR A 235 9.49 4.10 0.30
CA THR A 235 9.57 3.62 1.69
C THR A 235 8.22 3.69 2.40
N PRO A 236 8.02 2.91 3.48
CA PRO A 236 6.80 2.98 4.29
C PRO A 236 6.62 4.35 4.96
N TRP A 237 7.73 4.98 5.36
CA TRP A 237 7.80 6.32 5.97
C TRP A 237 8.00 7.44 4.94
N ARG A 238 7.65 7.19 3.67
CA ARG A 238 7.76 8.21 2.62
C ARG A 238 6.77 9.34 2.89
N ARG A 239 7.28 10.57 2.80
CA ARG A 239 6.51 11.78 3.06
C ARG A 239 6.02 12.37 1.74
N CYS A 240 4.78 12.83 1.71
CA CYS A 240 4.40 13.83 0.73
C CYS A 240 5.21 15.09 1.04
N MET A 241 6.01 15.56 0.09
CA MET A 241 6.71 16.85 0.20
C MET A 241 6.34 17.67 -1.00
N VAL A 242 5.74 18.83 -0.73
CA VAL A 242 5.47 19.85 -1.73
C VAL A 242 6.39 21.01 -1.37
N PRO A 243 7.42 21.30 -2.19
CA PRO A 243 8.41 22.32 -1.90
C PRO A 243 7.79 23.72 -1.69
N GLY A 244 8.39 24.50 -0.78
CA GLY A 244 8.03 25.90 -0.54
C GLY A 244 6.70 26.12 0.17
N MET A 245 6.18 25.12 0.90
CA MET A 245 4.90 25.23 1.59
C MET A 245 5.04 25.64 3.05
N THR A 246 4.21 26.57 3.49
CA THR A 246 3.97 26.83 4.92
C THR A 246 3.21 25.65 5.52
N LEU A 247 3.58 25.22 6.73
CA LEU A 247 2.91 24.13 7.44
C LEU A 247 1.81 24.73 8.33
N PRO A 248 0.54 24.77 7.87
CA PRO A 248 -0.55 25.25 8.71
C PRO A 248 -0.75 24.34 9.90
N ILE A 249 -1.29 24.89 10.98
CA ILE A 249 -1.80 24.08 12.08
C ILE A 249 -2.89 23.15 11.50
N PRO A 250 -2.80 21.82 11.71
CA PRO A 250 -3.69 20.84 11.10
C PRO A 250 -5.05 20.84 11.82
N TRP A 251 -5.83 21.90 11.67
CA TRP A 251 -7.17 22.04 12.23
C TRP A 251 -8.23 22.04 11.12
N PRO A 252 -9.48 21.66 11.40
CA PRO A 252 -10.56 21.79 10.43
C PRO A 252 -10.68 23.23 9.90
N ARG A 253 -10.85 23.36 8.59
CA ARG A 253 -11.01 24.65 7.90
C ARG A 253 -12.20 24.58 6.95
N THR A 254 -12.95 25.67 6.90
CA THR A 254 -13.95 25.91 5.86
C THR A 254 -13.45 27.00 4.93
N LEU A 255 -13.52 26.74 3.64
CA LEU A 255 -13.10 27.64 2.58
C LEU A 255 -14.29 27.90 1.66
N SER A 256 -14.34 29.09 1.08
CA SER A 256 -15.42 29.49 0.19
C SER A 256 -14.83 30.19 -1.03
N VAL A 257 -15.31 29.82 -2.21
CA VAL A 257 -14.93 30.37 -3.50
C VAL A 257 -16.21 30.87 -4.18
N TRP A 258 -16.17 32.12 -4.64
CA TRP A 258 -17.25 32.67 -5.46
C TRP A 258 -16.88 32.50 -6.92
N SER A 259 -17.85 32.12 -7.75
CA SER A 259 -17.67 32.02 -9.20
C SER A 259 -18.82 32.72 -9.91
N GLU A 260 -18.49 33.50 -10.94
CA GLU A 260 -19.46 34.13 -11.84
C GLU A 260 -19.78 33.25 -13.06
N GLU A 261 -19.00 32.21 -13.27
CA GLU A 261 -19.19 31.22 -14.33
C GLU A 261 -19.78 29.94 -13.75
N TRP A 262 -20.87 29.47 -14.36
CA TRP A 262 -21.46 28.21 -13.95
C TRP A 262 -20.54 27.05 -14.36
N ARG A 263 -20.23 26.17 -13.41
CA ARG A 263 -19.58 24.89 -13.68
C ARG A 263 -20.31 23.79 -12.94
N ASP A 264 -20.45 22.63 -13.57
CA ASP A 264 -21.06 21.50 -12.89
C ASP A 264 -20.18 21.04 -11.69
N PRO A 265 -20.77 20.47 -10.63
CA PRO A 265 -20.02 20.03 -9.46
C PRO A 265 -18.92 19.00 -9.77
N ILE A 266 -19.08 18.17 -10.80
CA ILE A 266 -18.09 17.16 -11.16
C ILE A 266 -16.86 17.84 -11.76
N SER A 267 -17.04 18.82 -12.65
CA SER A 267 -15.95 19.63 -13.20
C SER A 267 -15.19 20.41 -12.13
N TRP A 268 -15.88 20.94 -11.12
CA TRP A 268 -15.23 21.55 -9.94
C TRP A 268 -14.32 20.54 -9.22
N MET A 269 -14.83 19.35 -8.96
CA MET A 269 -14.08 18.30 -8.27
C MET A 269 -12.89 17.79 -9.09
N GLN A 270 -13.08 17.60 -10.40
CA GLN A 270 -12.01 17.18 -11.33
C GLN A 270 -10.89 18.23 -11.39
N SER A 271 -11.23 19.51 -11.52
CA SER A 271 -10.27 20.61 -11.53
C SER A 271 -9.44 20.64 -10.24
N LEU A 272 -10.11 20.43 -9.09
CA LEU A 272 -9.44 20.38 -7.80
C LEU A 272 -8.52 19.16 -7.67
N GLU A 273 -8.99 17.98 -8.08
CA GLU A 273 -8.20 16.76 -8.09
C GLU A 273 -6.95 16.92 -8.97
N GLU A 274 -7.09 17.51 -10.17
CA GLU A 274 -5.98 17.79 -11.07
C GLU A 274 -4.98 18.78 -10.47
N GLY A 275 -5.45 19.87 -9.86
CA GLY A 275 -4.60 20.83 -9.17
C GLY A 275 -3.80 20.19 -8.03
N LEU A 276 -4.45 19.33 -7.25
CA LEU A 276 -3.80 18.58 -6.16
C LEU A 276 -2.80 17.53 -6.69
N LYS A 277 -3.14 16.81 -7.76
CA LYS A 277 -2.23 15.88 -8.44
C LYS A 277 -1.04 16.62 -9.06
N GLY A 278 -1.23 17.84 -9.56
CA GLY A 278 -0.17 18.71 -10.09
C GLY A 278 0.89 19.06 -9.04
N LEU A 279 0.51 19.13 -7.77
CA LEU A 279 1.45 19.26 -6.64
C LEU A 279 2.17 17.94 -6.28
N ARG A 280 2.02 16.87 -7.08
CA ARG A 280 2.52 15.51 -6.81
C ARG A 280 2.01 14.96 -5.47
N THR A 281 0.81 15.37 -5.07
CA THR A 281 0.15 14.80 -3.89
C THR A 281 -0.62 13.53 -4.25
N ARG A 282 -0.84 12.67 -3.25
CA ARG A 282 -1.60 11.43 -3.42
C ARG A 282 -3.05 11.71 -3.06
N VAL A 283 -3.91 11.73 -4.08
CA VAL A 283 -5.34 12.01 -3.95
C VAL A 283 -6.12 10.72 -4.17
N LEU A 284 -7.03 10.41 -3.25
CA LEU A 284 -7.98 9.32 -3.36
C LEU A 284 -9.38 9.90 -3.45
N ARG A 285 -10.19 9.31 -4.33
CA ARG A 285 -11.62 9.61 -4.43
C ARG A 285 -12.39 8.83 -3.36
N GLY A 286 -13.37 9.48 -2.74
CA GLY A 286 -14.38 8.83 -1.89
C GLY A 286 -15.25 7.88 -2.71
N GLY A 287 -15.73 6.82 -2.06
CA GLY A 287 -16.74 5.94 -2.64
C GLY A 287 -18.15 6.47 -2.44
N ASP A 288 -19.12 5.78 -3.03
CA ASP A 288 -20.55 6.17 -3.04
C ASP A 288 -21.18 6.34 -1.64
N PHE A 289 -20.56 5.76 -0.60
CA PHE A 289 -21.03 5.80 0.78
C PHE A 289 -20.13 6.62 1.72
N ASP A 290 -19.07 7.22 1.20
CA ASP A 290 -18.16 8.03 1.99
C ASP A 290 -18.75 9.42 2.25
N ARG A 291 -18.48 9.95 3.46
CA ARG A 291 -18.90 11.32 3.86
C ARG A 291 -17.87 12.39 3.49
N TRP A 292 -17.06 12.12 2.47
CA TRP A 292 -15.94 12.94 2.02
C TRP A 292 -15.69 12.63 0.54
N ASP A 293 -15.27 13.63 -0.24
CA ASP A 293 -15.09 13.50 -1.68
C ASP A 293 -13.65 13.12 -2.04
N LEU A 294 -12.67 13.77 -1.39
CA LEU A 294 -11.25 13.52 -1.63
C LEU A 294 -10.49 13.31 -0.31
N GLU A 295 -9.52 12.38 -0.31
CA GLU A 295 -8.55 12.19 0.77
C GLU A 295 -7.13 12.38 0.22
N LEU A 296 -6.40 13.33 0.79
CA LEU A 296 -5.01 13.61 0.47
C LEU A 296 -4.11 12.94 1.51
N ARG A 297 -3.22 12.05 1.08
CA ARG A 297 -2.33 11.33 2.01
C ARG A 297 -0.98 12.01 2.15
N GLY A 298 -0.60 12.31 3.40
CA GLY A 298 0.67 12.93 3.76
C GLY A 298 1.77 11.91 4.02
N GLY A 299 1.38 10.71 4.43
CA GLY A 299 2.24 9.56 4.68
C GLY A 299 1.43 8.37 5.17
N LEU A 300 1.98 7.60 6.11
CA LEU A 300 1.31 6.44 6.71
C LEU A 300 0.33 6.83 7.82
N LEU A 301 0.56 7.95 8.49
CA LEU A 301 -0.06 8.28 9.77
C LEU A 301 -0.98 9.50 9.72
N GLY A 302 -0.85 10.35 8.70
CA GLY A 302 -1.66 11.57 8.53
C GLY A 302 -2.19 11.76 7.11
N ALA A 303 -3.43 12.23 7.03
CA ALA A 303 -4.12 12.62 5.81
C ALA A 303 -5.00 13.84 6.06
N THR A 304 -5.46 14.48 4.98
CA THR A 304 -6.51 15.51 5.03
C THR A 304 -7.67 15.05 4.17
N ARG A 305 -8.88 15.08 4.72
CA ARG A 305 -10.12 14.82 3.98
C ARG A 305 -10.75 16.13 3.57
N LEU A 306 -11.43 16.09 2.44
CA LEU A 306 -12.11 17.22 1.83
C LEU A 306 -13.53 16.83 1.47
N LEU A 307 -14.47 17.74 1.71
CA LEU A 307 -15.84 17.71 1.22
C LEU A 307 -16.15 19.03 0.52
N MET A 308 -16.84 18.98 -0.61
CA MET A 308 -17.28 20.12 -1.40
C MET A 308 -18.80 20.19 -1.45
N ALA A 309 -19.33 21.40 -1.43
CA ALA A 309 -20.72 21.70 -1.71
C ALA A 309 -20.79 22.91 -2.64
N VAL A 310 -21.74 22.90 -3.58
CA VAL A 310 -22.00 24.02 -4.48
C VAL A 310 -23.37 24.60 -4.15
N GLU A 311 -23.43 25.89 -3.86
CA GLU A 311 -24.65 26.66 -3.68
C GLU A 311 -24.90 27.47 -4.96
N GLU A 312 -26.07 27.30 -5.57
CA GLU A 312 -26.48 28.02 -6.78
C GLU A 312 -27.15 29.35 -6.42
N HIS A 313 -26.67 30.46 -7.00
CA HIS A 313 -27.19 31.81 -6.74
C HIS A 313 -27.93 32.41 -7.96
N GLY A 314 -28.10 31.64 -9.04
CA GLY A 314 -28.78 32.08 -10.25
C GLY A 314 -27.92 32.98 -11.15
N GLY A 315 -28.31 33.12 -12.42
CA GLY A 315 -27.55 33.90 -13.41
C GLY A 315 -26.14 33.36 -13.65
N GLY A 316 -25.94 32.05 -13.49
CA GLY A 316 -24.65 31.37 -13.60
C GLY A 316 -23.72 31.51 -12.39
N LYS A 317 -24.14 32.25 -11.35
CA LYS A 317 -23.31 32.51 -10.17
C LYS A 317 -23.39 31.35 -9.18
N GLN A 318 -22.24 30.94 -8.68
CA GLN A 318 -22.09 29.84 -7.74
C GLN A 318 -21.23 30.23 -6.53
N LEU A 319 -21.62 29.75 -5.35
CA LEU A 319 -20.77 29.77 -4.16
C LEU A 319 -20.34 28.33 -3.85
N VAL A 320 -19.06 28.04 -4.07
CA VAL A 320 -18.47 26.74 -3.77
C VAL A 320 -17.86 26.75 -2.38
N ARG A 321 -18.30 25.82 -1.54
CA ARG A 321 -17.81 25.66 -0.17
C ARG A 321 -17.03 24.37 -0.05
N PHE A 322 -15.89 24.46 0.62
CA PHE A 322 -15.04 23.33 0.92
C PHE A 322 -14.87 23.21 2.43
N ARG A 323 -14.98 22.00 2.94
CA ARG A 323 -14.60 21.64 4.30
C ARG A 323 -13.40 20.71 4.23
N ALA A 324 -12.27 21.14 4.79
CA ALA A 324 -11.06 20.33 4.91
C ALA A 324 -10.81 20.00 6.39
N TRP A 325 -10.48 18.75 6.72
CA TRP A 325 -10.13 18.38 8.09
C TRP A 325 -9.03 17.31 8.14
N PRO A 326 -8.14 17.39 9.15
CA PRO A 326 -7.11 16.39 9.35
C PRO A 326 -7.73 15.04 9.71
N ARG A 327 -7.04 13.98 9.31
CA ARG A 327 -7.34 12.60 9.70
C ARG A 327 -6.05 11.95 10.18
N PHE A 328 -5.99 11.68 11.48
CA PHE A 328 -4.95 10.83 12.04
C PHE A 328 -5.29 9.36 11.83
N ALA A 329 -4.29 8.55 11.49
CA ALA A 329 -4.45 7.12 11.37
C ALA A 329 -4.77 6.52 12.76
N PRO A 330 -5.83 5.70 12.91
CA PRO A 330 -6.18 5.10 14.20
C PRO A 330 -5.03 4.32 14.83
N LEU A 331 -4.28 3.58 14.02
CA LEU A 331 -3.09 2.83 14.49
C LEU A 331 -2.02 3.77 15.09
N GLY A 332 -1.79 4.94 14.48
CA GLY A 332 -0.83 5.91 14.99
C GLY A 332 -1.25 6.44 16.36
N LEU A 333 -2.54 6.79 16.52
CA LEU A 333 -3.08 7.25 17.80
C LEU A 333 -2.98 6.18 18.89
N VAL A 334 -3.35 4.93 18.58
CA VAL A 334 -3.26 3.81 19.52
C VAL A 334 -1.81 3.59 19.94
N LEU A 335 -0.86 3.58 19.00
CA LEU A 335 0.56 3.41 19.32
C LEU A 335 1.09 4.56 20.18
N THR A 336 0.74 5.80 19.88
CA THR A 336 1.11 6.96 20.72
C THR A 336 0.59 6.80 22.16
N LEU A 337 -0.67 6.41 22.32
CA LEU A 337 -1.28 6.20 23.65
C LEU A 337 -0.62 5.04 24.40
N VAL A 338 -0.32 3.93 23.71
CA VAL A 338 0.38 2.78 24.30
C VAL A 338 1.78 3.18 24.78
N PHE A 339 2.56 3.88 23.95
CA PHE A 339 3.91 4.31 24.35
C PHE A 339 3.88 5.34 25.48
N ALA A 340 2.93 6.28 25.47
CA ALA A 340 2.76 7.24 26.57
C ALA A 340 2.35 6.54 27.88
N GLY A 341 1.44 5.55 27.82
CA GLY A 341 1.03 4.75 28.97
C GLY A 341 2.18 3.92 29.54
N LEU A 342 2.98 3.28 28.68
CA LEU A 342 4.18 2.54 29.09
C LEU A 342 5.26 3.47 29.67
N ALA A 343 5.43 4.68 29.12
CA ALA A 343 6.35 5.67 29.67
C ALA A 343 5.93 6.11 31.07
N ALA A 344 4.63 6.39 31.28
CA ALA A 344 4.11 6.73 32.60
C ALA A 344 4.29 5.60 33.62
N ALA A 345 4.05 4.35 33.24
CA ALA A 345 4.29 3.19 34.08
C ALA A 345 5.79 3.02 34.42
N ALA A 346 6.68 3.19 33.44
CA ALA A 346 8.12 3.18 33.66
C ALA A 346 8.58 4.31 34.60
N ALA A 347 7.93 5.48 34.58
CA ALA A 347 8.21 6.57 35.50
C ALA A 347 7.82 6.23 36.95
N VAL A 348 6.68 5.57 37.15
CA VAL A 348 6.24 5.09 38.48
C VAL A 348 7.26 4.11 39.06
N ASP A 349 7.80 3.23 38.22
CA ASP A 349 8.82 2.24 38.60
C ASP A 349 10.26 2.82 38.59
N GLN A 350 10.42 4.14 38.42
CA GLN A 350 11.71 4.85 38.40
C GLN A 350 12.69 4.39 37.29
N ALA A 351 12.18 3.73 36.24
CA ALA A 351 12.95 3.32 35.07
C ALA A 351 13.11 4.48 34.07
N TRP A 352 13.87 5.51 34.46
CA TRP A 352 13.95 6.79 33.75
C TRP A 352 14.42 6.72 32.29
N ILE A 353 15.41 5.88 31.97
CA ILE A 353 15.89 5.78 30.58
C ILE A 353 14.80 5.19 29.68
N THR A 354 14.13 4.13 30.13
CA THR A 354 12.99 3.52 29.42
C THR A 354 11.84 4.52 29.28
N CYS A 355 11.51 5.25 30.35
CA CYS A 355 10.51 6.32 30.31
C CYS A 355 10.82 7.36 29.22
N VAL A 356 12.01 7.94 29.22
CA VAL A 356 12.42 8.98 28.26
C VAL A 356 12.38 8.46 26.83
N LEU A 357 12.84 7.23 26.58
CA LEU A 357 12.84 6.64 25.23
C LEU A 357 11.42 6.40 24.71
N LEU A 358 10.52 5.86 25.55
CA LEU A 358 9.14 5.60 25.17
C LEU A 358 8.35 6.90 24.97
N ASP A 359 8.54 7.90 25.84
CA ASP A 359 7.91 9.21 25.71
C ASP A 359 8.39 9.95 24.46
N THR A 360 9.71 9.93 24.20
CA THR A 360 10.28 10.48 22.96
C THR A 360 9.64 9.83 21.73
N LEU A 361 9.42 8.51 21.74
CA LEU A 361 8.77 7.81 20.64
C LEU A 361 7.30 8.24 20.49
N ALA A 362 6.55 8.38 21.59
CA ALA A 362 5.17 8.85 21.59
C ALA A 362 5.07 10.26 20.99
N VAL A 363 5.95 11.18 21.41
CA VAL A 363 6.04 12.55 20.90
C VAL A 363 6.42 12.56 19.43
N LEU A 364 7.41 11.78 19.00
CA LEU A 364 7.81 11.70 17.59
C LEU A 364 6.68 11.19 16.68
N LEU A 365 5.89 10.21 17.14
CA LEU A 365 4.71 9.73 16.41
C LEU A 365 3.67 10.84 16.27
N LEU A 366 3.37 11.57 17.36
CA LEU A 366 2.40 12.67 17.35
C LEU A 366 2.86 13.83 16.45
N LEU A 367 4.12 14.21 16.52
CA LEU A 367 4.72 15.23 15.65
C LEU A 367 4.69 14.79 14.18
N THR A 368 4.97 13.52 13.91
CA THR A 368 4.92 12.96 12.54
C THR A 368 3.50 13.00 11.99
N MET A 369 2.51 12.55 12.76
CA MET A 369 1.08 12.63 12.41
C MET A 369 0.65 14.06 12.12
N SER A 370 0.98 14.99 13.02
CA SER A 370 0.64 16.41 12.91
C SER A 370 1.27 17.04 11.67
N ARG A 371 2.54 16.72 11.39
CA ARG A 371 3.26 17.22 10.22
C ARG A 371 2.69 16.67 8.92
N GLU A 372 2.35 15.39 8.84
CA GLU A 372 1.74 14.79 7.64
C GLU A 372 0.36 15.43 7.33
N CYS A 373 -0.45 15.66 8.37
CA CYS A 373 -1.70 16.41 8.25
C CYS A 373 -1.46 17.88 7.85
N ALA A 374 -0.46 18.54 8.41
CA ALA A 374 -0.13 19.93 8.08
C ALA A 374 0.28 20.09 6.60
N VAL A 375 1.12 19.19 6.08
CA VAL A 375 1.53 19.23 4.67
C VAL A 375 0.34 19.05 3.72
N THR A 376 -0.53 18.07 4.00
CA THR A 376 -1.72 17.83 3.16
C THR A 376 -2.72 18.96 3.24
N MET A 377 -2.94 19.52 4.44
CA MET A 377 -3.79 20.70 4.64
C MET A 377 -3.24 21.90 3.87
N GLY A 378 -1.94 22.15 3.93
CA GLY A 378 -1.33 23.23 3.17
C GLY A 378 -1.43 23.04 1.66
N ALA A 379 -1.41 21.80 1.16
CA ALA A 379 -1.63 21.51 -0.26
C ALA A 379 -3.06 21.88 -0.68
N VAL A 380 -4.06 21.53 0.14
CA VAL A 380 -5.47 21.94 -0.06
C VAL A 380 -5.58 23.46 -0.07
N LEU A 381 -5.00 24.15 0.92
CA LEU A 381 -5.03 25.61 1.02
C LEU A 381 -4.32 26.30 -0.15
N ARG A 382 -3.25 25.70 -0.70
CA ARG A 382 -2.52 26.25 -1.85
C ARG A 382 -3.31 26.15 -3.15
N VAL A 383 -4.11 25.10 -3.34
CA VAL A 383 -4.92 24.95 -4.56
C VAL A 383 -6.21 25.77 -4.47
N ILE A 384 -6.86 25.81 -3.30
CA ILE A 384 -8.13 26.53 -3.12
C ILE A 384 -7.90 28.03 -2.83
N GLY A 385 -6.81 28.37 -2.15
CA GLY A 385 -6.50 29.73 -1.67
C GLY A 385 -6.40 30.80 -2.78
N PRO A 386 -5.76 30.56 -3.93
CA PRO A 386 -5.70 31.52 -5.04
C PRO A 386 -7.06 31.80 -5.68
N VAL A 387 -7.99 30.84 -5.65
CA VAL A 387 -9.37 31.02 -6.18
C VAL A 387 -10.19 32.02 -5.35
N ARG A 388 -9.63 32.49 -4.23
CA ARG A 388 -10.20 33.52 -3.38
C ARG A 388 -9.97 34.95 -3.90
N MET A 389 -9.09 35.14 -4.90
CA MET A 389 -8.60 36.46 -5.33
C MET A 389 -9.31 37.08 -6.55
N ASP A 390 -10.31 36.44 -7.16
CA ASP A 390 -11.20 37.11 -8.12
C ASP A 390 -12.35 37.84 -7.41
N LYS A 391 -11.98 38.66 -6.42
CA LYS A 391 -12.83 39.73 -5.92
C LYS A 391 -12.15 41.05 -6.24
N LYS A 392 -12.67 41.72 -7.27
CA LYS A 392 -12.57 43.18 -7.41
C LYS A 392 -13.07 43.88 -6.16
#